data_AF-A0A7S4UZV4-F1
#
_entry.id   AF-A0A7S4UZV4-F1
#
_cell.length_a   1.000
_cell.length_b   1.000
_cell.length_c   1.000
_cell.angle_alpha   90.00
_cell.angle_beta   90.00
_cell.angle_gamma   90.00
#
_symmetry.space_group_name_H-M   'P 1'
#
loop_
_entity.id
_entity.type
_entity.pdbx_description
1 polymer ?
#
loop_
_entity_poly.entity_id
_entity_poly.type
_entity_poly.pdbx_seq_one_letter_code
_entity_poly.pdbx_strand_id
1 'polypeptide(L)'
;MASPSASIRVLGSCRVQQVARTAAVGKSMFCRGQSSLASSDSNSEEKPRSLLTKEDGVHQTMTVSKTWRNKPLFRRQGDVRFKTGLEAANLLVAEAKRRDSHETEFIDSVRSTLQCLSPIFDRNPRYAFVAKGLMEPERFIQFRVAWIDDVGVVRMNRGYRIQYSSSIGPYEGSLHFGHHVNSGVIKALGFNSVFSNALTGFDVGAAVGGSDINPFDKSEAEIQRFCQSYMTELAKYIGPDHDQPTQGMGVGEREIGYLFGQYKRITARSSSNGKPFLAGAGSFFQVCYSHLSLTLSIISFIRPHPHNHIAQSKHQKQNRLQGTVSCTLQKKC
;
A
#
# COMPACT_ATOMS: atom_id res chain seq x y z
N MET A 1 15.02 33.88 56.50
CA MET A 1 13.57 34.16 56.47
C MET A 1 13.03 33.51 55.20
N ALA A 2 12.83 32.20 55.21
CA ALA A 2 11.59 31.48 55.54
C ALA A 2 10.66 31.36 54.33
N SER A 3 10.66 30.16 53.74
CA SER A 3 9.60 29.59 52.89
C SER A 3 8.28 29.49 53.65
N PRO A 4 7.21 29.03 52.99
CA PRO A 4 6.49 27.92 53.59
C PRO A 4 6.25 26.76 52.62
N SER A 5 6.63 25.58 53.13
CA SER A 5 6.14 24.26 52.76
C SER A 5 4.74 24.06 53.35
N ALA A 6 3.87 23.33 52.64
CA ALA A 6 2.68 22.73 53.23
C ALA A 6 2.66 21.24 52.88
N SER A 7 3.07 20.43 53.85
CA SER A 7 2.73 19.01 53.97
C SER A 7 1.70 18.87 55.09
N ILE A 8 0.59 18.17 54.86
CA ILE A 8 -0.17 17.49 55.91
C ILE A 8 -0.55 16.08 55.45
N ARG A 9 -0.35 15.15 56.39
CA ARG A 9 -0.41 13.70 56.33
C ARG A 9 -1.83 13.13 56.58
N VAL A 10 -2.10 12.01 55.92
CA VAL A 10 -2.56 10.67 56.41
C VAL A 10 -3.75 10.56 57.38
N LEU A 11 -4.64 9.61 57.07
CA LEU A 11 -5.38 8.61 57.90
C LEU A 11 -6.83 8.49 57.40
N GLY A 12 -7.51 7.35 57.20
CA GLY A 12 -7.26 5.91 57.38
C GLY A 12 -8.42 5.14 56.70
N SER A 13 -8.18 3.91 56.22
CA SER A 13 -8.78 2.64 56.70
C SER A 13 -10.24 2.30 56.30
N CYS A 14 -10.38 1.05 55.81
CA CYS A 14 -11.61 0.21 55.70
C CYS A 14 -12.70 0.69 54.72
N ARG A 15 -13.39 -0.15 53.94
CA ARG A 15 -13.68 -1.59 54.07
C ARG A 15 -14.15 -2.13 52.71
N VAL A 16 -13.89 -3.42 52.54
CA VAL A 16 -14.42 -4.36 51.54
C VAL A 16 -15.95 -4.30 51.44
N GLN A 17 -16.49 -4.35 50.23
CA GLN A 17 -17.78 -4.99 49.96
C GLN A 17 -17.78 -5.64 48.56
N GLN A 18 -17.48 -6.94 48.56
CA GLN A 18 -18.02 -7.88 47.58
C GLN A 18 -19.54 -7.97 47.78
N VAL A 19 -20.29 -7.98 46.68
CA VAL A 19 -21.58 -8.67 46.63
C VAL A 19 -21.52 -9.64 45.46
N ALA A 20 -21.72 -10.91 45.78
CA ALA A 20 -21.74 -12.03 44.87
C ALA A 20 -23.17 -12.58 44.75
N ARG A 21 -23.41 -13.26 43.62
CA ARG A 21 -24.43 -14.29 43.33
C ARG A 21 -25.84 -13.79 43.00
N THR A 22 -26.33 -14.15 41.81
CA THR A 22 -27.04 -15.43 41.64
C THR A 22 -27.05 -15.90 40.19
N ALA A 23 -26.90 -17.22 40.03
CA ALA A 23 -27.03 -17.97 38.80
C ALA A 23 -28.50 -18.33 38.54
N ALA A 24 -28.91 -18.41 37.28
CA ALA A 24 -30.06 -19.20 36.87
C ALA A 24 -29.75 -19.89 35.54
N VAL A 25 -29.69 -21.22 35.62
CA VAL A 25 -29.63 -22.19 34.54
C VAL A 25 -31.06 -22.42 34.03
N GLY A 26 -31.27 -22.46 32.71
CA GLY A 26 -32.55 -22.82 32.10
C GLY A 26 -32.37 -23.20 30.63
N LYS A 27 -32.56 -24.50 30.34
CA LYS A 27 -32.30 -25.20 29.08
C LYS A 27 -33.36 -24.92 27.99
N SER A 28 -32.90 -25.15 26.76
CA SER A 28 -33.59 -25.71 25.58
C SER A 28 -34.72 -24.94 24.90
N MET A 29 -34.50 -24.62 23.61
CA MET A 29 -35.42 -25.12 22.58
C MET A 29 -34.68 -25.37 21.27
N PHE A 30 -34.80 -26.61 20.83
CA PHE A 30 -34.31 -27.20 19.61
C PHE A 30 -35.49 -27.12 18.63
N CYS A 31 -35.37 -26.40 17.52
CA CYS A 31 -36.33 -26.53 16.41
C CYS A 31 -35.58 -26.94 15.15
N ARG A 32 -35.62 -28.25 14.91
CA ARG A 32 -35.48 -28.85 13.58
C ARG A 32 -36.61 -28.33 12.70
N GLY A 33 -36.25 -27.83 11.53
CA GLY A 33 -37.14 -27.71 10.37
C GLY A 33 -36.38 -28.23 9.16
N GLN A 34 -36.50 -29.53 8.89
CA GLN A 34 -36.20 -30.08 7.57
C GLN A 34 -37.37 -29.77 6.65
N SER A 35 -37.11 -29.23 5.48
CA SER A 35 -37.96 -29.44 4.31
C SER A 35 -37.14 -29.37 3.03
N SER A 36 -37.00 -30.56 2.42
CA SER A 36 -37.00 -30.86 0.98
C SER A 36 -35.96 -30.22 0.06
N LEU A 37 -35.16 -31.12 -0.52
CA LEU A 37 -34.55 -31.01 -1.84
C LEU A 37 -35.53 -30.41 -2.87
N ALA A 38 -35.07 -29.37 -3.56
CA ALA A 38 -35.42 -29.12 -4.95
C ALA A 38 -34.17 -28.58 -5.64
N SER A 39 -33.56 -29.45 -6.45
CA SER A 39 -32.54 -29.13 -7.42
C SER A 39 -33.10 -28.16 -8.46
N SER A 40 -32.49 -26.99 -8.58
CA SER A 40 -32.59 -26.17 -9.78
C SER A 40 -31.18 -25.68 -10.10
N ASP A 41 -30.54 -26.43 -11.00
CA ASP A 41 -29.35 -26.00 -11.72
C ASP A 41 -29.66 -24.69 -12.45
N SER A 42 -29.00 -23.61 -12.04
CA SER A 42 -28.83 -22.44 -12.88
C SER A 42 -27.34 -22.15 -12.94
N ASN A 43 -26.70 -22.67 -14.00
CA ASN A 43 -25.40 -22.21 -14.48
C ASN A 43 -25.48 -20.70 -14.72
N SER A 44 -25.00 -19.91 -13.76
CA SER A 44 -24.64 -18.52 -14.00
C SER A 44 -23.14 -18.47 -14.24
N GLU A 45 -22.73 -18.46 -15.51
CA GLU A 45 -21.38 -18.09 -15.91
C GLU A 45 -21.07 -16.69 -15.35
N GLU A 46 -20.17 -16.62 -14.37
CA GLU A 46 -19.61 -15.34 -13.91
C GLU A 46 -18.77 -14.73 -15.02
N LYS A 47 -19.35 -13.80 -15.77
CA LYS A 47 -18.59 -12.89 -16.64
C LYS A 47 -17.61 -12.06 -15.79
N PRO A 48 -16.35 -11.91 -16.19
CA PRO A 48 -15.42 -11.02 -15.50
C PRO A 48 -15.99 -9.59 -15.52
N ARG A 49 -16.21 -9.02 -14.32
CA ARG A 49 -16.62 -7.62 -14.17
C ARG A 49 -15.44 -6.75 -14.60
N SER A 50 -15.52 -6.13 -15.77
CA SER A 50 -14.61 -5.04 -16.11
C SER A 50 -14.79 -3.93 -15.07
N LEU A 51 -13.70 -3.50 -14.42
CA LEU A 51 -13.69 -2.33 -13.53
C LEU A 51 -13.96 -1.01 -14.27
N LEU A 52 -13.93 -1.05 -15.60
CA LEU A 52 -14.52 -0.02 -16.44
C LEU A 52 -16.03 -0.24 -16.43
N THR A 53 -16.78 0.76 -15.99
CA THR A 53 -18.19 0.90 -16.37
C THR A 53 -18.31 0.57 -17.86
N LYS A 54 -19.38 -0.10 -18.29
CA LYS A 54 -19.67 -0.27 -19.73
C LYS A 54 -19.72 1.12 -20.37
N GLU A 55 -18.58 1.60 -20.84
CA GLU A 55 -18.47 2.80 -21.63
C GLU A 55 -18.47 2.30 -23.07
N ASP A 56 -19.52 2.73 -23.76
CA ASP A 56 -19.79 2.43 -25.14
C ASP A 56 -18.57 2.73 -26.03
N GLY A 57 -18.36 1.83 -26.99
CA GLY A 57 -17.32 1.76 -28.02
C GLY A 57 -16.43 2.99 -28.30
N VAL A 58 -15.19 2.66 -28.72
CA VAL A 58 -14.09 3.53 -29.19
C VAL A 58 -14.47 4.55 -30.30
N HIS A 59 -15.70 4.53 -30.81
CA HIS A 59 -16.20 5.45 -31.84
C HIS A 59 -17.55 6.11 -31.54
N GLN A 60 -17.86 6.41 -30.27
CA GLN A 60 -18.94 7.34 -29.98
C GLN A 60 -18.40 8.73 -29.64
N THR A 61 -18.79 9.72 -30.45
CA THR A 61 -18.68 11.15 -30.16
C THR A 61 -19.55 11.45 -28.94
N MET A 62 -19.05 11.09 -27.76
CA MET A 62 -19.70 11.32 -26.49
C MET A 62 -19.89 12.83 -26.33
N THR A 63 -21.14 13.26 -26.23
CA THR A 63 -21.49 14.53 -25.59
C THR A 63 -21.12 14.40 -24.10
N VAL A 64 -19.81 14.44 -23.81
CA VAL A 64 -19.28 14.40 -22.45
C VAL A 64 -19.92 15.55 -21.70
N SER A 65 -20.74 15.21 -20.71
CA SER A 65 -21.50 16.13 -19.87
C SER A 65 -20.66 17.37 -19.52
N LYS A 66 -20.95 18.50 -20.20
CA LYS A 66 -20.35 19.82 -19.93
C LYS A 66 -20.50 20.24 -18.45
N THR A 67 -21.35 19.54 -17.70
CA THR A 67 -21.61 19.73 -16.27
C THR A 67 -20.36 19.58 -15.40
N TRP A 68 -19.42 18.67 -15.71
CA TRP A 68 -18.24 18.47 -14.85
C TRP A 68 -17.22 19.62 -14.94
N ARG A 69 -17.03 20.24 -16.11
CA ARG A 69 -16.14 21.42 -16.25
C ARG A 69 -16.67 22.65 -15.52
N ASN A 70 -17.99 22.73 -15.36
CA ASN A 70 -18.63 23.83 -14.66
C ASN A 70 -18.60 23.67 -13.12
N LYS A 71 -18.19 22.50 -12.62
CA LYS A 71 -18.02 22.28 -11.17
C LYS A 71 -16.65 22.81 -10.73
N PRO A 72 -16.55 23.51 -9.58
CA PRO A 72 -15.27 23.91 -9.03
C PRO A 72 -14.47 22.69 -8.58
N LEU A 73 -13.22 22.58 -9.06
CA LEU A 73 -12.29 21.54 -8.61
C LEU A 73 -11.88 21.81 -7.16
N PHE A 74 -11.69 23.08 -6.81
CA PHE A 74 -11.40 23.55 -5.46
C PHE A 74 -12.27 24.76 -5.09
N ARG A 75 -12.62 24.87 -3.80
CA ARG A 75 -13.26 26.04 -3.20
C ARG A 75 -12.25 26.73 -2.30
N ARG A 76 -11.46 27.67 -2.83
CA ARG A 76 -10.43 28.42 -2.07
C ARG A 76 -10.31 29.81 -2.65
N GLN A 77 -10.59 30.85 -1.85
CA GLN A 77 -10.65 32.25 -2.31
C GLN A 77 -11.55 32.44 -3.55
N GLY A 78 -12.60 31.62 -3.66
CA GLY A 78 -13.45 31.49 -4.83
C GLY A 78 -13.53 30.06 -5.36
N ASP A 79 -14.37 29.87 -6.38
CA ASP A 79 -14.53 28.63 -7.11
C ASP A 79 -13.44 28.52 -8.18
N VAL A 80 -12.45 27.66 -7.96
CA VAL A 80 -11.39 27.41 -8.93
C VAL A 80 -11.83 26.31 -9.88
N ARG A 81 -11.87 26.63 -11.17
CA ARG A 81 -12.26 25.74 -12.28
C ARG A 81 -11.08 25.58 -13.23
N PHE A 82 -11.15 24.60 -14.12
CA PHE A 82 -10.14 24.38 -15.16
C PHE A 82 -10.81 24.29 -16.52
N LYS A 83 -10.13 24.77 -17.56
CA LYS A 83 -10.55 24.66 -18.95
C LYS A 83 -9.86 23.49 -19.64
N THR A 84 -8.55 23.35 -19.41
CA THR A 84 -7.71 22.30 -20.01
C THR A 84 -7.25 21.29 -18.97
N GLY A 85 -6.88 20.10 -19.42
CA GLY A 85 -6.36 19.03 -18.58
C GLY A 85 -4.99 19.38 -17.99
N LEU A 86 -4.17 20.14 -18.71
CA LEU A 86 -2.89 20.64 -18.19
C LEU A 86 -3.10 21.66 -17.07
N GLU A 87 -4.10 22.54 -17.18
CA GLU A 87 -4.49 23.45 -16.10
C GLU A 87 -4.97 22.67 -14.88
N ALA A 88 -5.80 21.64 -15.07
CA ALA A 88 -6.23 20.75 -13.98
C ALA A 88 -5.03 20.09 -13.27
N ALA A 89 -4.08 19.54 -14.03
CA ALA A 89 -2.86 18.93 -13.48
C ALA A 89 -2.04 19.94 -12.66
N ASN A 90 -1.86 21.16 -13.17
CA ASN A 90 -1.12 22.21 -12.46
C ASN A 90 -1.84 22.65 -11.17
N LEU A 91 -3.17 22.76 -11.18
CA LEU A 91 -3.96 23.07 -9.99
C LEU A 91 -3.83 21.98 -8.91
N LEU A 92 -3.86 20.71 -9.33
CA LEU A 92 -3.64 19.57 -8.44
C LEU A 92 -2.22 19.61 -7.84
N VAL A 93 -1.19 19.83 -8.66
CA VAL A 93 0.20 19.98 -8.17
C VAL A 93 0.36 21.16 -7.22
N ALA A 94 -0.32 22.28 -7.48
CA ALA A 94 -0.33 23.42 -6.57
C ALA A 94 -0.99 23.06 -5.22
N GLU A 95 -2.05 22.25 -5.23
CA GLU A 95 -2.65 21.76 -3.98
C GLU A 95 -1.72 20.82 -3.21
N ALA A 96 -0.99 19.91 -3.89
CA ALA A 96 0.04 19.08 -3.25
C ALA A 96 1.12 19.95 -2.59
N LYS A 97 1.66 20.93 -3.32
CA LYS A 97 2.67 21.87 -2.79
C LYS A 97 2.17 22.65 -1.58
N ARG A 98 0.88 23.01 -1.57
CA ARG A 98 0.27 23.78 -0.48
C ARG A 98 0.00 22.93 0.77
N ARG A 99 -0.21 21.61 0.63
CA ARG A 99 -0.39 20.69 1.77
C ARG A 99 0.95 20.22 2.32
N ASP A 100 1.80 19.71 1.44
CA ASP A 100 3.00 18.95 1.78
C ASP A 100 4.25 19.61 1.17
N SER A 101 4.45 20.91 1.42
CA SER A 101 5.54 21.71 0.82
C SER A 101 6.95 21.13 1.04
N HIS A 102 7.12 20.34 2.12
CA HIS A 102 8.39 19.74 2.50
C HIS A 102 8.64 18.36 1.87
N GLU A 103 7.63 17.74 1.25
CA GLU A 103 7.73 16.40 0.65
C GLU A 103 7.99 16.50 -0.85
N THR A 104 9.23 16.90 -1.20
CA THR A 104 9.63 17.18 -2.59
C THR A 104 9.45 15.99 -3.53
N GLU A 105 9.80 14.79 -3.06
CA GLU A 105 9.73 13.53 -3.79
C GLU A 105 8.28 13.17 -4.13
N PHE A 106 7.36 13.40 -3.19
CA PHE A 106 5.94 13.21 -3.41
C PHE A 106 5.40 14.20 -4.44
N ILE A 107 5.71 15.49 -4.28
CA ILE A 107 5.26 16.54 -5.21
C ILE A 107 5.78 16.26 -6.64
N ASP A 108 7.03 15.83 -6.78
CA ASP A 108 7.61 15.53 -8.08
C ASP A 108 6.96 14.31 -8.73
N SER A 109 6.68 13.27 -7.94
CA SER A 109 5.93 12.09 -8.40
C SER A 109 4.52 12.46 -8.86
N VAL A 110 3.80 13.26 -8.06
CA VAL A 110 2.47 13.77 -8.41
C VAL A 110 2.51 14.62 -9.68
N ARG A 111 3.51 15.50 -9.82
CA ARG A 111 3.67 16.35 -11.01
C ARG A 111 3.86 15.51 -12.26
N SER A 112 4.80 14.56 -12.23
CA SER A 112 5.10 13.71 -13.38
C SER A 112 3.86 12.93 -13.82
N THR A 113 3.20 12.24 -12.88
CA THR A 113 2.03 11.42 -13.18
C THR A 113 0.84 12.26 -13.67
N LEU A 114 0.51 13.38 -13.01
CA LEU A 114 -0.64 14.19 -13.40
C LEU A 114 -0.44 14.92 -14.74
N GLN A 115 0.80 15.31 -15.07
CA GLN A 115 1.12 15.85 -16.39
C GLN A 115 0.90 14.79 -17.49
N CYS A 116 1.31 13.55 -17.25
CA CYS A 116 1.04 12.41 -18.15
C CYS A 116 -0.46 12.13 -18.29
N LEU A 117 -1.25 12.32 -17.23
CA LEU A 117 -2.71 12.13 -17.24
C LEU A 117 -3.50 13.32 -17.81
N SER A 118 -2.84 14.44 -18.13
CA SER A 118 -3.52 15.64 -18.65
C SER A 118 -4.43 15.40 -19.87
N PRO A 119 -4.07 14.55 -20.87
CA PRO A 119 -4.96 14.29 -22.01
C PRO A 119 -6.24 13.56 -21.60
N ILE A 120 -6.20 12.78 -20.51
CA ILE A 120 -7.37 12.07 -19.97
C ILE A 120 -8.34 13.05 -19.32
N PHE A 121 -7.82 14.08 -18.62
CA PHE A 121 -8.65 15.14 -18.05
C PHE A 121 -9.33 15.99 -19.13
N ASP A 122 -8.67 16.18 -20.28
CA ASP A 122 -9.27 16.86 -21.44
C ASP A 122 -10.40 16.04 -22.06
N ARG A 123 -10.27 14.73 -22.16
CA ARG A 123 -11.32 13.85 -22.70
C ARG A 123 -12.48 13.69 -21.72
N ASN A 124 -12.18 13.42 -20.45
CA ASN A 124 -13.18 13.23 -19.41
C ASN A 124 -12.80 14.00 -18.11
N PRO A 125 -13.35 15.21 -17.92
CA PRO A 125 -13.06 16.07 -16.78
C PRO A 125 -13.36 15.46 -15.40
N ARG A 126 -14.22 14.44 -15.33
CA ARG A 126 -14.54 13.74 -14.07
C ARG A 126 -13.29 13.16 -13.41
N TYR A 127 -12.33 12.69 -14.21
CA TYR A 127 -11.10 12.07 -13.69
C TYR A 127 -10.19 13.05 -12.94
N ALA A 128 -10.29 14.35 -13.20
CA ALA A 128 -9.56 15.35 -12.39
C ALA A 128 -10.07 15.37 -10.93
N PHE A 129 -11.37 15.14 -10.72
CA PHE A 129 -11.95 15.04 -9.38
C PHE A 129 -11.57 13.73 -8.68
N VAL A 130 -11.41 12.64 -9.44
CA VAL A 130 -10.91 11.36 -8.91
C VAL A 130 -9.43 11.49 -8.54
N ALA A 131 -8.62 12.09 -9.41
CA ALA A 131 -7.21 12.35 -9.16
C ALA A 131 -7.00 13.21 -7.89
N LYS A 132 -7.88 14.19 -7.66
CA LYS A 132 -7.90 14.97 -6.40
C LYS A 132 -8.06 14.09 -5.16
N GLY A 133 -8.92 13.08 -5.19
CA GLY A 133 -9.07 12.12 -4.10
C GLY A 133 -7.84 11.22 -3.96
N LEU A 134 -7.35 10.68 -5.07
CA LEU A 134 -6.16 9.83 -5.14
C LEU A 134 -4.85 10.56 -4.79
N MET A 135 -4.83 11.87 -4.61
CA MET A 135 -3.65 12.56 -4.11
C MET A 135 -3.48 12.41 -2.59
N GLU A 136 -4.56 12.13 -1.87
CA GLU A 136 -4.51 11.95 -0.42
C GLU A 136 -4.55 10.45 -0.12
N PRO A 137 -3.58 9.90 0.63
CA PRO A 137 -3.66 8.51 1.07
C PRO A 137 -4.84 8.31 2.01
N GLU A 138 -5.53 7.16 1.90
CA GLU A 138 -6.65 6.83 2.79
C GLU A 138 -6.21 6.74 4.26
N ARG A 139 -4.99 6.26 4.52
CA ARG A 139 -4.39 6.25 5.86
C ARG A 139 -2.87 6.30 5.81
N PHE A 140 -2.28 7.14 6.65
CA PHE A 140 -0.85 7.18 6.91
C PHE A 140 -0.55 6.83 8.37
N ILE A 141 0.22 5.76 8.57
CA ILE A 141 0.59 5.25 9.89
C ILE A 141 2.08 5.44 10.07
N GLN A 142 2.45 6.19 11.11
CA GLN A 142 3.83 6.42 11.52
C GLN A 142 3.98 5.98 12.97
N PHE A 143 4.99 5.16 13.26
CA PHE A 143 5.20 4.61 14.60
C PHE A 143 6.68 4.49 14.94
N ARG A 144 6.97 4.45 16.24
CA ARG A 144 8.32 4.25 16.77
C ARG A 144 8.64 2.75 16.81
N VAL A 145 9.86 2.41 16.42
CA VAL A 145 10.38 1.04 16.47
C VAL A 145 11.60 1.03 17.38
N ALA A 146 11.43 0.49 18.59
CA ALA A 146 12.50 0.40 19.58
C ALA A 146 13.06 -1.03 19.62
N TRP A 147 14.38 -1.18 19.52
CA TRP A 147 15.05 -2.48 19.47
C TRP A 147 16.41 -2.39 20.18
N ILE A 148 17.02 -3.52 20.50
CA ILE A 148 18.29 -3.60 21.22
C ILE A 148 19.37 -4.09 20.24
N ASP A 149 20.48 -3.38 20.18
CA ASP A 149 21.64 -3.75 19.37
C ASP A 149 22.44 -4.92 19.98
N ASP A 150 23.47 -5.41 19.29
CA ASP A 150 24.32 -6.49 19.82
C ASP A 150 25.14 -6.10 21.06
N VAL A 151 25.32 -4.81 21.32
CA VAL A 151 26.04 -4.27 22.48
C VAL A 151 25.10 -4.04 23.67
N GLY A 152 23.80 -4.31 23.52
CA GLY A 152 22.79 -4.14 24.55
C GLY A 152 22.23 -2.71 24.67
N VAL A 153 22.55 -1.82 23.73
CA VAL A 153 22.04 -0.44 23.69
C VAL A 153 20.71 -0.39 22.94
N VAL A 154 19.76 0.36 23.49
CA VAL A 154 18.47 0.61 22.85
C VAL A 154 18.63 1.58 21.68
N ARG A 155 18.21 1.14 20.50
CA ARG A 155 18.13 1.94 19.29
C ARG A 155 16.68 2.27 18.98
N MET A 156 16.46 3.39 18.30
CA MET A 156 15.14 3.85 17.88
C MET A 156 15.16 4.19 16.40
N ASN A 157 14.15 3.70 15.71
CA ASN A 157 13.90 3.95 14.30
C ASN A 157 12.43 4.31 14.09
N ARG A 158 12.13 4.86 12.93
CA ARG A 158 10.77 5.26 12.57
C ARG A 158 10.21 4.31 11.52
N GLY A 159 9.11 3.66 11.86
CA GLY A 159 8.33 2.81 10.97
C GLY A 159 7.20 3.58 10.29
N TYR A 160 6.90 3.18 9.06
CA TYR A 160 5.86 3.74 8.22
C TYR A 160 5.02 2.64 7.57
N ARG A 161 3.70 2.85 7.50
CA ARG A 161 2.82 2.12 6.59
C ARG A 161 1.78 3.10 6.04
N ILE A 162 1.79 3.30 4.73
CA ILE A 162 0.78 4.06 4.01
C ILE A 162 -0.14 3.07 3.32
N GLN A 163 -1.41 3.12 3.69
CA GLN A 163 -2.51 2.44 3.02
C GLN A 163 -3.12 3.46 2.06
N TYR A 164 -2.70 3.41 0.81
CA TYR A 164 -2.88 4.51 -0.13
C TYR A 164 -4.27 4.48 -0.75
N SER A 165 -4.65 3.37 -1.38
CA SER A 165 -6.03 3.18 -1.86
C SER A 165 -6.49 1.73 -1.85
N SER A 166 -7.72 1.50 -1.39
CA SER A 166 -8.40 0.20 -1.44
C SER A 166 -9.48 0.12 -2.54
N SER A 167 -9.42 1.00 -3.54
CA SER A 167 -10.50 1.12 -4.54
C SER A 167 -10.69 -0.13 -5.41
N ILE A 168 -9.63 -0.92 -5.62
CA ILE A 168 -9.64 -2.13 -6.46
C ILE A 168 -9.67 -3.42 -5.60
N GLY A 169 -9.10 -3.38 -4.40
CA GLY A 169 -8.99 -4.55 -3.52
C GLY A 169 -8.26 -4.23 -2.21
N PRO A 170 -7.86 -5.26 -1.43
CA PRO A 170 -7.10 -5.07 -0.19
C PRO A 170 -5.77 -4.39 -0.48
N TYR A 171 -5.23 -3.65 0.49
CA TYR A 171 -3.97 -2.96 0.31
C TYR A 171 -2.84 -3.97 0.09
N GLU A 172 -2.06 -3.80 -0.97
CA GLU A 172 -0.86 -4.60 -1.19
C GLU A 172 0.33 -3.69 -1.48
N GLY A 173 1.46 -4.02 -0.88
CA GLY A 173 2.74 -3.54 -1.40
C GLY A 173 3.88 -3.52 -0.40
N SER A 174 5.02 -3.06 -0.91
CA SER A 174 6.34 -3.39 -0.41
C SER A 174 6.73 -2.68 0.88
N LEU A 175 7.66 -3.30 1.62
CA LEU A 175 8.37 -2.68 2.73
C LEU A 175 9.77 -2.26 2.30
N HIS A 176 10.18 -1.06 2.65
CA HIS A 176 11.49 -0.50 2.31
C HIS A 176 12.30 -0.19 3.56
N PHE A 177 13.48 -0.81 3.71
CA PHE A 177 14.44 -0.52 4.77
C PHE A 177 15.67 0.15 4.18
N GLY A 178 15.92 1.39 4.58
CA GLY A 178 17.13 2.12 4.22
C GLY A 178 17.18 3.49 4.86
N HIS A 179 18.38 4.04 5.00
CA HIS A 179 18.60 5.37 5.60
C HIS A 179 17.88 6.51 4.86
N HIS A 180 17.54 6.32 3.57
CA HIS A 180 16.86 7.30 2.73
C HIS A 180 15.33 7.30 2.92
N VAL A 181 14.79 6.35 3.69
CA VAL A 181 13.35 6.20 3.88
C VAL A 181 12.82 7.31 4.78
N ASN A 182 11.99 8.18 4.21
CA ASN A 182 11.29 9.26 4.90
C ASN A 182 9.79 9.26 4.52
N SER A 183 8.98 10.13 5.14
CA SER A 183 7.54 10.20 4.87
C SER A 183 7.24 10.52 3.40
N GLY A 184 7.94 11.50 2.82
CA GLY A 184 7.75 11.94 1.44
C GLY A 184 8.09 10.86 0.41
N VAL A 185 9.18 10.11 0.61
CA VAL A 185 9.58 8.98 -0.24
C VAL A 185 8.55 7.87 -0.17
N ILE A 186 8.11 7.46 1.02
CA ILE A 186 7.11 6.39 1.17
C ILE A 186 5.76 6.82 0.59
N LYS A 187 5.37 8.10 0.72
CA LYS A 187 4.16 8.66 0.10
C LYS A 187 4.25 8.69 -1.43
N ALA A 188 5.39 9.11 -1.98
CA ALA A 188 5.64 9.09 -3.42
C ALA A 188 5.56 7.66 -4.00
N LEU A 189 6.19 6.70 -3.33
CA LEU A 189 6.13 5.29 -3.71
C LEU A 189 4.70 4.75 -3.64
N GLY A 190 3.98 5.03 -2.54
CA GLY A 190 2.58 4.63 -2.39
C GLY A 190 1.67 5.18 -3.49
N PHE A 191 1.85 6.44 -3.87
CA PHE A 191 1.10 7.06 -4.96
C PHE A 191 1.34 6.36 -6.30
N ASN A 192 2.59 6.03 -6.62
CA ASN A 192 2.92 5.30 -7.86
C ASN A 192 2.39 3.86 -7.83
N SER A 193 2.43 3.19 -6.67
CA SER A 193 1.92 1.84 -6.50
C SER A 193 0.43 1.73 -6.82
N VAL A 194 -0.38 2.78 -6.63
CA VAL A 194 -1.79 2.79 -7.06
C VAL A 194 -1.91 2.47 -8.56
N PHE A 195 -1.12 3.14 -9.39
CA PHE A 195 -1.16 2.95 -10.84
C PHE A 195 -0.49 1.64 -11.25
N SER A 196 0.65 1.30 -10.65
CA SER A 196 1.35 0.05 -10.96
C SER A 196 0.48 -1.18 -10.66
N ASN A 197 -0.17 -1.22 -9.50
CA ASN A 197 -1.01 -2.33 -9.09
C ASN A 197 -2.28 -2.41 -9.96
N ALA A 198 -2.90 -1.27 -10.28
CA ALA A 198 -4.05 -1.22 -11.20
C ALA A 198 -3.72 -1.76 -12.60
N LEU A 199 -2.48 -1.60 -13.08
CA LEU A 199 -2.04 -2.11 -14.38
C LEU A 199 -1.79 -3.63 -14.40
N THR A 200 -1.73 -4.29 -13.23
CA THR A 200 -1.54 -5.75 -13.16
C THR A 200 -2.79 -6.53 -13.55
N GLY A 201 -3.98 -5.91 -13.44
CA GLY A 201 -5.27 -6.55 -13.68
C GLY A 201 -5.74 -7.46 -12.54
N PHE A 202 -5.01 -7.54 -11.42
CA PHE A 202 -5.46 -8.21 -10.21
C PHE A 202 -6.26 -7.24 -9.31
N ASP A 203 -7.19 -7.79 -8.54
CA ASP A 203 -8.00 -7.04 -7.59
C ASP A 203 -7.21 -6.71 -6.31
N VAL A 204 -6.17 -5.89 -6.45
CA VAL A 204 -5.29 -5.44 -5.37
C VAL A 204 -5.25 -3.92 -5.29
N GLY A 205 -5.39 -3.40 -4.08
CA GLY A 205 -5.17 -2.00 -3.75
C GLY A 205 -3.67 -1.67 -3.67
N ALA A 206 -3.33 -0.52 -3.08
CA ALA A 206 -1.95 -0.07 -2.97
C ALA A 206 -1.59 0.36 -1.55
N ALA A 207 -0.47 -0.18 -1.07
CA ALA A 207 0.19 0.28 0.14
C ALA A 207 1.70 0.22 0.00
N VAL A 208 2.41 1.07 0.74
CA VAL A 208 3.87 1.01 0.86
C VAL A 208 4.22 1.27 2.32
N GLY A 209 5.22 0.57 2.84
CA GLY A 209 5.73 0.83 4.17
C GLY A 209 7.25 0.77 4.21
N GLY A 210 7.82 0.91 5.41
CA GLY A 210 9.25 0.90 5.55
C GLY A 210 9.75 1.50 6.85
N SER A 211 11.08 1.59 6.96
CA SER A 211 11.76 2.22 8.08
C SER A 211 13.11 2.76 7.65
N ASP A 212 13.58 3.77 8.38
CA ASP A 212 14.91 4.38 8.24
C ASP A 212 16.09 3.50 8.70
N ILE A 213 15.87 2.21 8.97
CA ILE A 213 16.95 1.27 9.31
C ILE A 213 17.73 0.89 8.05
N ASN A 214 19.06 0.91 8.14
CA ASN A 214 19.91 0.32 7.12
C ASN A 214 20.12 -1.16 7.45
N PRO A 215 19.80 -2.12 6.56
CA PRO A 215 20.01 -3.53 6.83
C PRO A 215 21.46 -3.98 6.58
N PHE A 216 22.25 -3.21 5.83
CA PHE A 216 23.61 -3.59 5.42
C PHE A 216 24.68 -3.39 6.50
N ASP A 217 24.39 -2.56 7.51
CA ASP A 217 25.30 -2.20 8.59
C ASP A 217 24.88 -2.83 9.93
N LYS A 218 24.14 -3.95 9.88
CA LYS A 218 23.58 -4.66 11.04
C LYS A 218 23.84 -6.15 10.96
N SER A 219 23.96 -6.78 12.13
CA SER A 219 24.02 -8.23 12.20
C SER A 219 22.67 -8.86 11.92
N GLU A 220 22.65 -10.16 11.60
CA GLU A 220 21.39 -10.88 11.38
C GLU A 220 20.50 -10.86 12.64
N ALA A 221 21.09 -10.95 13.82
CA ALA A 221 20.37 -10.94 15.09
C ALA A 221 19.73 -9.57 15.36
N GLU A 222 20.42 -8.48 15.01
CA GLU A 222 19.87 -7.12 15.09
C GLU A 222 18.68 -6.94 14.15
N ILE A 223 18.80 -7.41 12.91
CA ILE A 223 17.71 -7.36 11.93
C ILE A 223 16.50 -8.17 12.39
N GLN A 224 16.72 -9.34 12.98
CA GLN A 224 15.64 -10.14 13.56
C GLN A 224 14.92 -9.38 14.69
N ARG A 225 15.67 -8.80 15.65
CA ARG A 225 15.09 -8.02 16.75
C ARG A 225 14.35 -6.79 16.26
N PHE A 226 14.90 -6.10 15.26
CA PHE A 226 14.23 -4.98 14.60
C PHE A 226 12.91 -5.41 13.95
N CYS A 227 12.93 -6.47 13.12
CA CYS A 227 11.73 -6.95 12.43
C CYS A 227 10.64 -7.37 13.42
N GLN A 228 11.01 -8.00 14.53
CA GLN A 228 10.07 -8.35 15.60
C GLN A 228 9.43 -7.11 16.24
N SER A 229 10.24 -6.10 16.56
CA SER A 229 9.74 -4.84 17.10
C SER A 229 8.83 -4.11 16.11
N TYR A 230 9.25 -4.01 14.85
CA TYR A 230 8.50 -3.40 13.76
C TYR A 230 7.13 -4.07 13.57
N MET A 231 7.11 -5.40 13.51
CA MET A 231 5.87 -6.16 13.34
C MET A 231 4.95 -6.10 14.56
N THR A 232 5.50 -5.90 15.76
CA THR A 232 4.69 -5.76 16.98
C THR A 232 3.72 -4.58 16.89
N GLU A 233 4.14 -3.48 16.26
CA GLU A 233 3.26 -2.35 15.98
C GLU A 233 2.48 -2.53 14.67
N LEU A 234 3.11 -3.01 13.60
CA LEU A 234 2.47 -3.13 12.29
C LEU A 234 1.32 -4.16 12.28
N ALA A 235 1.40 -5.24 13.06
CA ALA A 235 0.41 -6.32 13.10
C ALA A 235 -1.02 -5.87 13.41
N LYS A 236 -1.18 -4.70 14.05
CA LYS A 236 -2.48 -4.10 14.39
C LYS A 236 -3.24 -3.58 13.17
N TYR A 237 -2.53 -3.28 12.09
CA TYR A 237 -3.05 -2.59 10.91
C TYR A 237 -3.07 -3.45 9.65
N ILE A 238 -2.43 -4.62 9.70
CA ILE A 238 -2.32 -5.56 8.59
C ILE A 238 -3.16 -6.81 8.84
N GLY A 239 -3.54 -7.48 7.75
CA GLY A 239 -4.38 -8.66 7.83
C GLY A 239 -4.67 -9.21 6.44
N PRO A 240 -5.01 -10.50 6.32
CA PRO A 240 -5.05 -11.18 5.02
C PRO A 240 -6.08 -10.58 4.07
N ASP A 241 -7.20 -10.10 4.60
CA ASP A 241 -8.27 -9.52 3.77
C ASP A 241 -8.23 -7.97 3.80
N HIS A 242 -7.17 -7.37 4.37
CA HIS A 242 -7.08 -5.93 4.58
C HIS A 242 -5.80 -5.32 3.99
N ASP A 243 -4.62 -5.72 4.48
CA ASP A 243 -3.34 -5.16 4.05
C ASP A 243 -2.24 -6.24 4.09
N GLN A 244 -1.62 -6.49 2.93
CA GLN A 244 -0.61 -7.52 2.69
C GLN A 244 0.76 -6.88 2.37
N PRO A 245 1.69 -6.84 3.33
CA PRO A 245 3.06 -6.40 3.09
C PRO A 245 3.85 -7.38 2.21
N THR A 246 4.64 -6.85 1.27
CA THR A 246 5.49 -7.64 0.36
C THR A 246 6.97 -7.23 0.44
N GLN A 247 7.82 -7.97 -0.28
CA GLN A 247 9.26 -7.68 -0.40
C GLN A 247 9.52 -6.33 -1.06
N GLY A 248 10.60 -5.67 -0.65
CA GLY A 248 11.00 -4.37 -1.19
C GLY A 248 12.49 -4.09 -0.98
N MET A 249 12.91 -2.84 -1.15
CA MET A 249 14.32 -2.50 -1.01
C MET A 249 14.78 -2.68 0.43
N GLY A 250 15.82 -3.48 0.66
CA GLY A 250 16.30 -3.79 2.02
C GLY A 250 15.42 -4.78 2.79
N VAL A 251 14.39 -5.34 2.16
CA VAL A 251 13.50 -6.36 2.74
C VAL A 251 13.44 -7.56 1.79
N GLY A 252 14.29 -8.55 2.05
CA GLY A 252 14.33 -9.80 1.31
C GLY A 252 13.51 -10.92 1.98
N GLU A 253 13.73 -12.15 1.53
CA GLU A 253 13.08 -13.35 2.07
C GLU A 253 13.36 -13.55 3.57
N ARG A 254 14.58 -13.24 4.00
CA ARG A 254 15.01 -13.33 5.41
C ARG A 254 14.19 -12.40 6.30
N GLU A 255 14.10 -11.12 5.93
CA GLU A 255 13.36 -10.12 6.69
C GLU A 255 11.86 -10.43 6.70
N ILE A 256 11.29 -10.83 5.56
CA ILE A 256 9.89 -11.30 5.49
C ILE A 256 9.67 -12.51 6.41
N GLY A 257 10.62 -13.44 6.48
CA GLY A 257 10.58 -14.59 7.39
C GLY A 257 10.47 -14.18 8.86
N TYR A 258 11.29 -13.22 9.30
CA TYR A 258 11.23 -12.70 10.68
C TYR A 258 9.93 -11.94 10.96
N LEU A 259 9.49 -11.10 10.02
CA LEU A 259 8.23 -10.36 10.11
C LEU A 259 7.04 -11.33 10.21
N PHE A 260 7.00 -12.36 9.36
CA PHE A 260 5.94 -13.37 9.39
C PHE A 260 5.96 -14.20 10.66
N GLY A 261 7.14 -14.60 11.14
CA GLY A 261 7.29 -15.32 12.40
C GLY A 261 6.71 -14.52 13.57
N GLN A 262 6.99 -13.22 13.63
CA GLN A 262 6.44 -12.35 14.67
C GLN A 262 4.94 -12.12 14.51
N TYR A 263 4.46 -11.87 13.29
CA TYR A 263 3.03 -11.70 13.02
C TYR A 263 2.23 -12.93 13.47
N LYS A 264 2.69 -14.14 13.11
CA LYS A 264 2.05 -15.40 13.51
C LYS A 264 2.02 -15.56 15.05
N ARG A 265 3.09 -15.16 15.72
CA ARG A 265 3.20 -15.21 17.19
C ARG A 265 2.19 -14.28 17.87
N ILE A 266 1.95 -13.09 17.32
CA ILE A 266 1.03 -12.11 17.88
C ILE A 266 -0.42 -12.47 17.58
N THR A 267 -0.73 -12.76 16.32
CA THR A 267 -2.11 -12.79 15.84
C THR A 267 -2.80 -14.13 16.11
N ALA A 268 -2.05 -15.21 16.39
CA ALA A 268 -2.53 -16.61 16.57
C ALA A 268 -3.36 -17.21 15.42
N ARG A 269 -3.98 -16.38 14.56
CA ARG A 269 -4.62 -16.71 13.28
C ARG A 269 -3.58 -16.60 12.17
N SER A 270 -3.15 -17.75 11.67
CA SER A 270 -2.11 -17.83 10.64
C SER A 270 -2.66 -17.82 9.21
N SER A 271 -3.98 -17.74 9.00
CA SER A 271 -4.58 -17.95 7.68
C SER A 271 -6.02 -17.47 7.58
N SER A 272 -6.37 -16.74 6.52
CA SER A 272 -7.69 -16.90 5.88
C SER A 272 -7.51 -17.91 4.73
N ASN A 273 -8.35 -18.94 4.69
CA ASN A 273 -8.44 -19.93 3.59
C ASN A 273 -7.23 -20.83 3.31
N GLY A 274 -6.41 -21.17 4.31
CA GLY A 274 -5.33 -22.17 4.16
C GLY A 274 -4.08 -21.67 3.41
N LYS A 275 -4.06 -20.41 2.97
CA LYS A 275 -2.88 -19.76 2.40
C LYS A 275 -2.13 -19.00 3.49
N PRO A 276 -0.79 -19.05 3.56
CA PRO A 276 -0.07 -18.32 4.59
C PRO A 276 -0.03 -16.83 4.20
N PHE A 277 -0.51 -15.98 5.11
CA PHE A 277 -0.67 -14.53 4.97
C PHE A 277 0.55 -13.79 4.36
N LEU A 278 1.77 -14.29 4.58
CA LEU A 278 3.00 -13.73 3.99
C LEU A 278 3.82 -14.74 3.18
N ALA A 279 3.43 -16.02 3.10
CA ALA A 279 4.18 -16.96 2.24
C ALA A 279 3.85 -16.78 0.75
N GLY A 280 2.72 -16.13 0.43
CA GLY A 280 2.44 -15.67 -0.94
C GLY A 280 3.46 -14.65 -1.45
N ALA A 281 4.02 -13.82 -0.57
CA ALA A 281 5.07 -12.85 -0.89
C ALA A 281 6.45 -13.50 -1.16
N GLY A 282 6.60 -14.78 -0.81
CA GLY A 282 7.75 -15.63 -1.16
C GLY A 282 7.50 -16.49 -2.40
N SER A 283 6.37 -16.32 -3.10
CA SER A 283 6.20 -16.96 -4.40
C SER A 283 7.30 -16.44 -5.31
N PHE A 284 8.13 -17.36 -5.82
CA PHE A 284 9.10 -17.15 -6.90
C PHE A 284 8.55 -16.25 -8.05
N PHE A 285 7.22 -16.20 -8.19
CA PHE A 285 6.45 -15.36 -9.08
C PHE A 285 6.55 -13.84 -8.85
N GLN A 286 6.68 -13.28 -7.63
CA GLN A 286 6.71 -11.81 -7.43
C GLN A 286 8.04 -11.20 -7.88
N VAL A 287 9.17 -11.85 -7.53
CA VAL A 287 10.51 -11.48 -8.02
C VAL A 287 10.61 -11.76 -9.52
N CYS A 288 9.96 -12.81 -10.04
CA CYS A 288 9.92 -13.04 -11.48
C CYS A 288 9.01 -12.03 -12.21
N TYR A 289 7.95 -11.49 -11.61
CA TYR A 289 6.99 -10.63 -12.32
C TYR A 289 7.56 -9.26 -12.68
N SER A 290 8.27 -8.58 -11.78
CA SER A 290 8.90 -7.29 -12.09
C SER A 290 9.96 -7.43 -13.19
N HIS A 291 10.74 -8.52 -13.16
CA HIS A 291 11.75 -8.83 -14.16
C HIS A 291 11.19 -9.35 -15.49
N LEU A 292 10.21 -10.25 -15.44
CA LEU A 292 9.57 -10.83 -16.62
C LEU A 292 8.66 -9.80 -17.29
N SER A 293 7.96 -8.95 -16.54
CA SER A 293 7.18 -7.85 -17.10
C SER A 293 8.07 -6.80 -17.75
N LEU A 294 9.19 -6.39 -17.14
CA LEU A 294 10.10 -5.43 -17.76
C LEU A 294 10.74 -6.01 -19.03
N THR A 295 11.21 -7.26 -18.98
CA THR A 295 11.79 -7.94 -20.16
C THR A 295 10.74 -8.20 -21.25
N LEU A 296 9.53 -8.65 -20.92
CA LEU A 296 8.44 -8.84 -21.89
C LEU A 296 7.92 -7.52 -22.46
N SER A 297 7.89 -6.44 -21.67
CA SER A 297 7.52 -5.11 -22.14
C SER A 297 8.59 -4.56 -23.09
N ILE A 298 9.87 -4.73 -22.76
CA ILE A 298 10.98 -4.38 -23.64
C ILE A 298 10.94 -5.25 -24.91
N ILE A 299 10.70 -6.56 -24.81
CA ILE A 299 10.59 -7.46 -25.97
C ILE A 299 9.37 -7.12 -26.83
N SER A 300 8.23 -6.76 -26.23
CA SER A 300 7.04 -6.31 -26.95
C SER A 300 7.23 -4.95 -27.61
N PHE A 301 8.04 -4.08 -27.00
CA PHE A 301 8.43 -2.80 -27.59
C PHE A 301 9.48 -2.95 -28.70
N ILE A 302 10.38 -3.93 -28.59
CA ILE A 302 11.42 -4.23 -29.57
C ILE A 302 10.88 -5.08 -30.73
N ARG A 303 9.84 -5.90 -30.53
CA ARG A 303 9.15 -6.62 -31.62
C ARG A 303 8.51 -5.60 -32.55
N PRO A 304 9.06 -5.35 -33.75
CA PRO A 304 8.41 -4.47 -34.70
C PRO A 304 7.16 -5.18 -35.21
N HIS A 305 6.13 -4.40 -35.58
CA HIS A 305 5.09 -4.87 -36.50
C HIS A 305 5.76 -5.54 -37.72
N PRO A 306 5.14 -6.57 -38.32
CA PRO A 306 5.79 -7.42 -39.30
C PRO A 306 5.88 -6.70 -40.65
N HIS A 307 6.76 -5.71 -40.78
CA HIS A 307 7.29 -5.25 -42.05
C HIS A 307 8.69 -4.67 -41.84
N ASN A 308 9.68 -5.41 -42.35
CA ASN A 308 11.07 -5.01 -42.64
C ASN A 308 11.87 -4.32 -41.51
N HIS A 309 12.78 -5.06 -40.88
CA HIS A 309 14.23 -4.87 -41.03
C HIS A 309 15.01 -5.80 -40.08
N ILE A 310 16.14 -6.28 -40.59
CA ILE A 310 17.10 -7.21 -39.97
C ILE A 310 17.58 -6.68 -38.61
N ALA A 311 17.43 -7.48 -37.56
CA ALA A 311 17.89 -7.17 -36.22
C ALA A 311 19.42 -7.23 -36.11
N GLN A 312 20.07 -6.09 -35.89
CA GLN A 312 21.46 -6.03 -35.42
C GLN A 312 21.50 -6.08 -33.89
N SER A 313 22.45 -6.84 -33.34
CA SER A 313 22.67 -6.98 -31.90
C SER A 313 23.05 -5.62 -31.28
N LYS A 314 22.25 -5.14 -30.34
CA LYS A 314 22.59 -3.97 -29.52
C LYS A 314 23.12 -4.46 -28.17
N HIS A 315 24.38 -4.18 -27.89
CA HIS A 315 24.95 -4.32 -26.55
C HIS A 315 24.30 -3.30 -25.62
N GLN A 316 23.51 -3.77 -24.66
CA GLN A 316 22.87 -2.93 -23.66
C GLN A 316 23.85 -2.70 -22.49
N LYS A 317 24.26 -1.44 -22.26
CA LYS A 317 25.04 -1.07 -21.07
C LYS A 317 24.11 -1.12 -19.85
N GLN A 318 24.28 -2.13 -19.02
CA GLN A 318 23.58 -2.24 -17.75
C GLN A 318 24.48 -1.71 -16.63
N ASN A 319 24.01 -0.71 -15.88
CA ASN A 319 24.75 -0.20 -14.72
C ASN A 319 24.88 -1.31 -13.69
N ARG A 320 26.12 -1.57 -13.25
CA ARG A 320 26.53 -2.66 -12.35
C ARG A 320 26.05 -2.38 -10.92
N LEU A 321 24.74 -2.41 -10.68
CA LEU A 321 24.15 -2.35 -9.35
C LEU A 321 23.97 -3.79 -8.85
N GLN A 322 24.78 -4.22 -7.88
CA GLN A 322 24.64 -5.53 -7.25
C GLN A 322 23.33 -5.56 -6.44
N GLY A 323 22.28 -6.07 -7.07
CA GLY A 323 20.99 -6.35 -6.46
C GLY A 323 20.26 -7.41 -7.28
N THR A 324 19.23 -8.02 -6.70
CA THR A 324 18.42 -9.04 -7.36
C THR A 324 17.98 -8.59 -8.76
N VAL A 325 17.67 -7.29 -8.91
CA VAL A 325 17.30 -6.66 -10.19
C VAL A 325 18.36 -6.79 -11.30
N SER A 326 19.64 -6.58 -11.02
CA SER A 326 20.68 -6.70 -12.04
C SER A 326 21.08 -8.14 -12.32
N CYS A 327 21.00 -9.02 -11.30
CA CYS A 327 21.50 -10.39 -11.39
C CYS A 327 20.59 -11.28 -12.24
N THR A 328 19.27 -11.12 -12.14
CA THR A 328 18.30 -11.90 -12.95
C THR A 328 18.22 -11.40 -14.40
N LEU A 329 18.49 -10.11 -14.66
CA LEU A 329 18.58 -9.57 -16.02
C LEU A 329 19.80 -10.11 -16.78
N GLN A 330 20.97 -10.20 -16.12
CA GLN A 330 22.16 -10.81 -16.72
C GLN A 330 22.00 -12.29 -17.08
N LYS A 331 21.16 -13.04 -16.37
CA LYS A 331 20.90 -14.46 -16.66
C LYS A 331 19.93 -14.69 -17.83
N LYS A 332 19.22 -13.65 -18.30
CA LYS A 332 18.22 -13.74 -19.39
C LYS A 332 18.67 -13.09 -20.70
N CYS A 333 19.74 -12.28 -20.67
CA CYS A 333 20.36 -11.70 -21.86
C CYS A 333 21.31 -12.68 -22.56
#